data_AF-A0A6P8YVJ6-F1
#
_entry.id   AF-A0A6P8YVJ6-F1
#
_cell.length_a   1.000
_cell.length_b   1.000
_cell.length_c   1.000
_cell.angle_alpha   90.00
_cell.angle_beta   90.00
_cell.angle_gamma   90.00
#
_symmetry.space_group_name_H-M   'P 1'
#
loop_
_entity.id
_entity.type
_entity.pdbx_description
1 polymer ?
#
loop_
_entity_poly.entity_id
_entity_poly.type
_entity_poly.pdbx_seq_one_letter_code
_entity_poly.pdbx_strand_id
1 'polypeptide(L)'
;MNISTIYSRALGDKKPVKKEGAKDASKNPMKETRIRKLCLNICVGESGDRLTRAAKVLEQLTGQQPVFSKARYTVRSFGIRRNEKIAVHCTVRGAKAEEILERGLKVREYELRKENFSCTGNFGFGIQEHIDLGIKYDPSIGIYGLDFFVVLGRQGFNVAHKKRKRGVVGFPHRLTKEDAMKWFQQKYDGIILPGKK
;
A
#
# COMPACT_ATOMS: atom_id res chain seq x y z
N MET A 1 -38.73 -40.66 -25.37
CA MET A 1 -37.87 -40.19 -24.27
C MET A 1 -36.54 -39.74 -24.87
N ASN A 2 -36.22 -38.46 -24.76
CA ASN A 2 -35.14 -37.83 -25.53
C ASN A 2 -33.80 -37.94 -24.79
N ILE A 3 -32.73 -38.30 -25.53
CA ILE A 3 -31.36 -38.53 -25.02
C ILE A 3 -30.78 -37.29 -24.31
N SER A 4 -31.28 -36.09 -24.63
CA SER A 4 -30.89 -34.82 -23.99
C SER A 4 -31.30 -34.68 -22.52
N THR A 5 -32.33 -35.39 -22.08
CA THR A 5 -32.83 -35.31 -20.69
C THR A 5 -32.01 -36.16 -19.71
N ILE A 6 -31.21 -37.11 -20.20
CA ILE A 6 -30.31 -37.93 -19.36
C ILE A 6 -29.04 -37.15 -19.03
N TYR A 7 -28.55 -36.29 -19.94
CA TYR A 7 -27.29 -35.56 -19.78
C TYR A 7 -27.38 -34.37 -18.81
N SER A 8 -28.56 -33.81 -18.57
CA SER A 8 -28.75 -32.68 -17.64
C SER A 8 -28.78 -33.09 -16.16
N ARG A 9 -28.95 -34.38 -15.85
CA ARG A 9 -28.91 -34.91 -14.48
C ARG A 9 -27.50 -35.28 -13.98
N ALA A 10 -26.50 -35.29 -14.86
CA ALA A 10 -25.13 -35.69 -14.52
C ALA A 10 -24.20 -34.54 -14.08
N LEU A 11 -24.67 -33.29 -14.12
CA LEU A 11 -23.94 -32.12 -13.64
C LEU A 11 -24.58 -31.59 -12.35
N GLY A 12 -24.39 -32.35 -11.27
CA GLY A 12 -24.62 -31.83 -9.93
C GLY A 12 -23.67 -30.67 -9.65
N ASP A 13 -24.24 -29.55 -9.22
CA ASP A 13 -23.56 -28.32 -8.79
C ASP A 13 -22.50 -28.58 -7.72
N LYS A 14 -21.28 -28.91 -8.14
CA LYS A 14 -20.10 -28.84 -7.27
C LYS A 14 -19.75 -27.37 -7.06
N LYS A 15 -20.37 -26.76 -6.03
CA LYS A 15 -19.83 -25.54 -5.41
C LYS A 15 -18.33 -25.75 -5.18
N PRO A 16 -17.44 -24.84 -5.62
CA PRO A 16 -16.02 -25.00 -5.40
C PRO A 16 -15.75 -24.96 -3.89
N VAL A 17 -15.42 -26.11 -3.33
CA VAL A 17 -15.02 -26.29 -1.94
C VAL A 17 -13.77 -25.44 -1.70
N LYS A 18 -13.89 -24.47 -0.79
CA LYS A 18 -12.75 -23.72 -0.26
C LYS A 18 -11.76 -24.72 0.35
N LYS A 19 -10.60 -24.89 -0.29
CA LYS A 19 -9.43 -25.49 0.36
C LYS A 19 -8.85 -24.46 1.32
N GLU A 20 -9.35 -24.46 2.55
CA GLU A 20 -8.67 -23.85 3.69
C GLU A 20 -7.48 -24.73 4.09
N GLY A 21 -6.31 -24.11 4.26
CA GLY A 21 -5.25 -24.66 5.11
C GLY A 21 -4.36 -25.76 4.53
N ALA A 22 -3.90 -25.66 3.28
CA ALA A 22 -2.72 -26.44 2.88
C ALA A 22 -1.44 -25.68 3.31
N LYS A 23 -0.74 -26.19 4.32
CA LYS A 23 0.69 -25.91 4.47
C LYS A 23 1.40 -26.60 3.30
N ASP A 24 1.45 -25.93 2.15
CA ASP A 24 2.00 -26.49 0.91
C ASP A 24 3.51 -26.72 1.04
N ALA A 25 3.94 -27.98 1.00
CA ALA A 25 5.32 -28.43 0.83
C ALA A 25 5.93 -28.07 -0.57
N SER A 26 5.40 -27.04 -1.23
CA SER A 26 5.67 -26.60 -2.61
C SER A 26 5.87 -25.08 -2.72
N LYS A 27 6.29 -24.42 -1.64
CA LYS A 27 6.53 -22.97 -1.65
C LYS A 27 7.87 -22.66 -2.33
N ASN A 28 7.82 -22.40 -3.63
CA ASN A 28 8.93 -21.78 -4.35
C ASN A 28 9.34 -20.47 -3.63
N PRO A 29 10.59 -20.34 -3.13
CA PRO A 29 11.04 -19.14 -2.42
C PRO A 29 10.82 -17.84 -3.20
N MET A 30 10.90 -17.90 -4.53
CA MET A 30 10.73 -16.73 -5.41
C MET A 30 9.29 -16.18 -5.43
N LYS A 31 8.32 -16.93 -4.89
CA LYS A 31 6.92 -16.50 -4.76
C LYS A 31 6.61 -15.83 -3.42
N GLU A 32 7.57 -15.72 -2.53
CA GLU A 32 7.40 -15.02 -1.26
C GLU A 32 7.08 -13.54 -1.48
N THR A 33 6.11 -13.03 -0.70
CA THR A 33 5.66 -11.65 -0.76
C THR A 33 6.57 -10.79 0.12
N ARG A 34 7.09 -9.71 -0.46
CA ARG A 34 7.96 -8.74 0.23
C ARG A 34 7.49 -7.33 0.01
N ILE A 35 7.94 -6.41 0.87
CA ILE A 35 7.74 -4.98 0.68
C ILE A 35 8.68 -4.50 -0.43
N ARG A 36 8.11 -3.94 -1.49
CA ARG A 36 8.90 -3.38 -2.61
C ARG A 36 9.28 -1.93 -2.35
N LYS A 37 8.35 -1.15 -1.81
CA LYS A 37 8.56 0.24 -1.41
C LYS A 37 7.46 0.68 -0.46
N LEU A 38 7.81 1.61 0.41
CA LEU A 38 6.89 2.42 1.19
C LEU A 38 6.88 3.83 0.59
N CYS A 39 5.71 4.32 0.21
CA CYS A 39 5.53 5.71 -0.19
C CYS A 39 4.88 6.45 0.96
N LEU A 40 5.50 7.56 1.38
CA LEU A 40 4.99 8.48 2.37
C LEU A 40 4.57 9.75 1.66
N ASN A 41 3.38 10.26 1.97
CA ASN A 41 2.83 11.43 1.32
C ASN A 41 2.23 12.38 2.36
N ILE A 42 2.56 13.67 2.23
CA ILE A 42 1.89 14.75 2.95
C ILE A 42 1.33 15.71 1.88
N CYS A 43 0.01 15.86 1.87
CA CYS A 43 -0.67 16.85 1.05
C CYS A 43 -1.13 18.00 1.94
N VAL A 44 -0.60 19.20 1.70
CA VAL A 44 -0.92 20.40 2.50
C VAL A 44 -2.03 21.22 1.85
N GLY A 45 -2.13 21.19 0.51
CA GLY A 45 -3.16 21.92 -0.22
C GLY A 45 -2.77 23.35 -0.59
N GLU A 46 -1.63 23.84 -0.08
CA GLU A 46 -1.13 25.20 -0.30
C GLU A 46 0.38 25.19 -0.56
N SER A 47 0.87 26.24 -1.21
CA SER A 47 2.29 26.51 -1.36
C SER A 47 2.83 27.34 -0.18
N GLY A 48 4.14 27.59 -0.17
CA GLY A 48 4.79 28.45 0.84
C GLY A 48 5.40 27.67 2.01
N ASP A 49 5.47 28.34 3.17
CA ASP A 49 6.25 27.88 4.32
C ASP A 49 5.73 26.61 4.95
N ARG A 50 4.42 26.39 4.91
CA ARG A 50 3.84 25.17 5.48
C ARG A 50 4.30 23.92 4.72
N LEU A 51 4.47 24.04 3.40
CA LEU A 51 4.99 22.96 2.57
C LEU A 51 6.48 22.68 2.83
N THR A 52 7.29 23.73 3.06
CA THR A 52 8.71 23.56 3.38
C THR A 52 8.91 22.96 4.78
N ARG A 53 8.05 23.29 5.74
CA ARG A 53 8.00 22.65 7.07
C ARG A 53 7.62 21.18 6.98
N ALA A 54 6.58 20.84 6.20
CA ALA A 54 6.19 19.44 5.95
C ALA A 54 7.32 18.62 5.30
N ALA A 55 8.11 19.24 4.41
CA ALA A 55 9.30 18.60 3.84
C ALA A 55 10.35 18.26 4.90
N LYS A 56 10.59 19.15 5.87
CA LYS A 56 11.51 18.89 6.99
C LYS A 56 11.05 17.72 7.86
N VAL A 57 9.74 17.58 8.10
CA VAL A 57 9.19 16.42 8.84
C VAL A 57 9.48 15.12 8.11
N LEU A 58 9.22 15.06 6.80
CA LEU A 58 9.49 13.86 6.00
C LEU A 58 10.99 13.55 5.94
N GLU A 59 11.84 14.57 5.87
CA GLU A 59 13.28 14.40 5.91
C GLU A 59 13.75 13.85 7.25
N GLN A 60 13.23 14.34 8.38
CA GLN A 60 13.53 13.81 9.71
C GLN A 60 13.04 12.36 9.87
N LEU A 61 11.87 12.03 9.34
CA LEU A 61 11.31 10.66 9.43
C LEU A 61 12.10 9.66 8.58
N THR A 62 12.50 10.06 7.36
CA THR A 62 13.08 9.13 6.36
C THR A 62 14.59 9.19 6.23
N GLY A 63 15.21 10.29 6.67
CA GLY A 63 16.61 10.61 6.42
C GLY A 63 16.94 10.79 4.94
N GLN A 64 15.96 11.17 4.11
CA GLN A 64 16.12 11.39 2.67
C GLN A 64 15.50 12.71 2.26
N GLN A 65 16.08 13.37 1.26
CA GLN A 65 15.52 14.59 0.70
C GLN A 65 14.20 14.27 -0.04
N PRO A 66 13.07 14.84 0.38
CA PRO A 66 11.78 14.53 -0.22
C PRO A 66 11.53 15.33 -1.49
N VAL A 67 10.58 14.85 -2.32
CA VAL A 67 10.27 15.46 -3.61
C VAL A 67 8.95 16.24 -3.54
N PHE A 68 8.98 17.48 -4.02
CA PHE A 68 7.80 18.34 -4.12
C PHE A 68 6.95 17.98 -5.35
N SER A 69 5.67 17.71 -5.13
CA SER A 69 4.66 17.46 -6.15
C SER A 69 3.97 18.75 -6.56
N LYS A 70 3.75 18.90 -7.88
CA LYS A 70 3.08 20.07 -8.48
C LYS A 70 1.62 19.78 -8.84
N ALA A 71 0.80 20.82 -8.82
CA ALA A 71 -0.57 20.80 -9.32
C ALA A 71 -0.62 20.49 -10.82
N ARG A 72 -1.49 19.55 -11.21
CA ARG A 72 -1.77 19.30 -12.63
C ARG A 72 -2.72 20.33 -13.24
N TYR A 73 -3.70 20.79 -12.46
CA TYR A 73 -4.77 21.69 -12.90
C TYR A 73 -4.98 22.82 -11.89
N THR A 74 -5.54 23.93 -12.35
CA THR A 74 -6.02 25.01 -11.49
C THR A 74 -7.41 24.64 -11.00
N VAL A 75 -7.62 24.64 -9.68
CA VAL A 75 -8.92 24.31 -9.06
C VAL A 75 -9.25 25.40 -8.04
N ARG A 76 -10.20 26.28 -8.39
CA ARG A 76 -10.54 27.47 -7.58
C ARG A 76 -11.14 27.11 -6.22
N SER A 77 -11.90 26.01 -6.11
CA SER A 77 -12.47 25.56 -4.84
C SER A 77 -11.42 25.19 -3.79
N PHE A 78 -10.25 24.72 -4.22
CA PHE A 78 -9.13 24.40 -3.34
C PHE A 78 -8.09 25.53 -3.25
N GLY A 79 -8.28 26.64 -3.98
CA GLY A 79 -7.32 27.75 -3.99
C GLY A 79 -6.01 27.48 -4.76
N ILE A 80 -5.95 26.38 -5.51
CA ILE A 80 -4.70 25.88 -6.13
C ILE A 80 -4.57 26.35 -7.58
N ARG A 81 -3.35 26.77 -7.98
CA ARG A 81 -3.00 27.09 -9.37
C ARG A 81 -2.17 25.99 -10.04
N ARG A 82 -2.25 25.90 -11.36
CA ARG A 82 -1.44 24.95 -12.16
C ARG A 82 0.06 25.14 -11.90
N ASN A 83 0.78 24.02 -11.79
CA ASN A 83 2.22 23.94 -11.51
C ASN A 83 2.68 24.45 -10.14
N GLU A 84 1.76 24.87 -9.28
CA GLU A 84 2.03 25.21 -7.90
C GLU A 84 2.46 23.96 -7.11
N LYS A 85 3.39 24.09 -6.16
CA LYS A 85 3.80 22.97 -5.31
C LYS A 85 2.79 22.82 -4.17
N ILE A 86 2.25 21.62 -3.97
CA ILE A 86 1.12 21.39 -3.04
C ILE A 86 1.38 20.26 -2.04
N ALA A 87 2.15 19.28 -2.46
CA ALA A 87 2.39 18.07 -1.69
C ALA A 87 3.86 17.72 -1.69
N VAL A 88 4.27 16.96 -0.68
CA VAL A 88 5.62 16.43 -0.55
C VAL A 88 5.51 14.94 -0.34
N HIS A 89 6.33 14.17 -1.05
CA HIS A 89 6.36 12.72 -0.90
C HIS A 89 7.79 12.20 -0.86
N CYS A 90 7.95 11.07 -0.19
CA CYS A 90 9.20 10.34 -0.10
C CYS A 90 8.95 8.85 -0.37
N THR A 91 9.89 8.17 -1.02
CA THR A 91 9.80 6.73 -1.27
C THR A 91 10.95 6.02 -0.57
N VAL A 92 10.63 5.25 0.46
CA VAL A 92 11.59 4.48 1.24
C VAL A 92 11.58 3.02 0.79
N ARG A 93 12.75 2.36 0.81
CA ARG A 93 12.93 0.95 0.46
C ARG A 93 13.94 0.31 1.43
N GLY A 94 13.93 -1.02 1.50
CA GLY A 94 14.85 -1.79 2.35
C GLY A 94 14.47 -1.74 3.83
N ALA A 95 15.44 -1.91 4.73
CA ALA A 95 15.23 -1.99 6.18
C ALA A 95 14.50 -0.77 6.76
N LYS A 96 14.89 0.46 6.32
CA LYS A 96 14.22 1.70 6.73
C LYS A 96 12.72 1.70 6.45
N ALA A 97 12.27 1.04 5.37
CA ALA A 97 10.84 0.97 5.05
C ALA A 97 10.09 0.04 6.01
N GLU A 98 10.73 -1.02 6.50
CA GLU A 98 10.15 -1.93 7.49
C GLU A 98 10.04 -1.25 8.84
N GLU A 99 11.11 -0.57 9.29
CA GLU A 99 11.10 0.19 10.55
C GLU A 99 10.02 1.28 10.58
N ILE A 100 9.92 2.08 9.52
CA ILE A 100 8.93 3.16 9.45
C ILE A 100 7.51 2.60 9.33
N LEU A 101 7.32 1.49 8.62
CA LEU A 101 6.03 0.83 8.53
C LEU A 101 5.60 0.25 9.88
N GLU A 102 6.50 -0.37 10.62
CA GLU A 102 6.21 -0.92 11.94
C GLU A 102 5.80 0.19 12.92
N ARG A 103 6.51 1.32 12.91
CA ARG A 103 6.10 2.51 13.68
C ARG A 103 4.71 2.98 13.30
N GLY A 104 4.41 3.08 11.99
CA GLY A 104 3.09 3.52 11.52
C GLY A 104 1.95 2.54 11.85
N LEU A 105 2.21 1.23 11.79
CA LEU A 105 1.23 0.20 12.15
C LEU A 105 0.97 0.17 13.65
N LYS A 106 1.97 0.47 14.49
CA LYS A 106 1.80 0.60 15.94
C LYS A 106 0.81 1.71 16.31
N VAL A 107 0.83 2.84 15.60
CA VAL A 107 -0.14 3.94 15.80
C VAL A 107 -1.57 3.50 15.47
N ARG A 108 -1.73 2.54 14.55
CA ARG A 108 -3.02 1.96 14.18
C ARG A 108 -3.33 0.66 14.94
N GLU A 109 -2.57 0.34 15.98
CA GLU A 109 -2.74 -0.88 16.79
C GLU A 109 -2.75 -2.18 15.94
N TYR A 110 -2.06 -2.16 14.80
CA TYR A 110 -2.06 -3.25 13.81
C TYR A 110 -3.45 -3.60 13.25
N GLU A 111 -4.42 -2.70 13.38
CA GLU A 111 -5.76 -2.86 12.83
C GLU A 111 -5.87 -2.17 11.47
N LEU A 112 -6.30 -2.92 10.46
CA LEU A 112 -6.63 -2.38 9.14
C LEU A 112 -8.01 -2.87 8.68
N ARG A 113 -8.73 -2.04 7.94
CA ARG A 113 -10.00 -2.48 7.34
C ARG A 113 -9.73 -3.20 6.04
N LYS A 114 -10.65 -4.11 5.66
CA LYS A 114 -10.61 -4.79 4.36
C LYS A 114 -10.58 -3.82 3.18
N GLU A 115 -11.16 -2.63 3.31
CA GLU A 115 -11.20 -1.59 2.27
C GLU A 115 -9.82 -0.97 1.98
N ASN A 116 -8.91 -0.94 2.96
CA ASN A 116 -7.56 -0.40 2.80
C ASN A 116 -6.70 -1.21 1.82
N PHE A 117 -7.08 -2.46 1.55
CA PHE A 117 -6.37 -3.34 0.62
C PHE A 117 -6.90 -3.19 -0.81
N SER A 118 -6.00 -2.88 -1.75
CA SER A 118 -6.28 -2.75 -3.16
C SER A 118 -6.49 -4.13 -3.83
N CYS A 119 -7.15 -4.13 -4.99
CA CYS A 119 -7.27 -5.33 -5.83
C CYS A 119 -5.90 -5.88 -6.29
N THR A 120 -4.90 -5.01 -6.38
CA THR A 120 -3.52 -5.31 -6.79
C THR A 120 -2.62 -5.83 -5.66
N GLY A 121 -3.18 -6.02 -4.45
CA GLY A 121 -2.43 -6.53 -3.30
C GLY A 121 -1.51 -5.48 -2.65
N ASN A 122 -1.81 -4.20 -2.81
CA ASN A 122 -1.18 -3.12 -2.06
C ASN A 122 -2.11 -2.64 -0.95
N PHE A 123 -1.60 -1.92 0.03
CA PHE A 123 -2.45 -1.33 1.06
C PHE A 123 -1.90 0.00 1.53
N GLY A 124 -2.76 0.80 2.13
CA GLY A 124 -2.37 2.08 2.70
C GLY A 124 -3.29 2.50 3.83
N PHE A 125 -2.78 3.40 4.66
CA PHE A 125 -3.50 4.00 5.77
C PHE A 125 -2.98 5.42 6.01
N GLY A 126 -3.86 6.29 6.49
CA GLY A 126 -3.47 7.63 6.94
C GLY A 126 -3.23 7.65 8.45
N ILE A 127 -2.37 8.54 8.90
CA ILE A 127 -2.22 8.94 10.30
C ILE A 127 -2.50 10.44 10.37
N GLN A 128 -3.24 10.87 11.39
CA GLN A 128 -3.58 12.29 11.56
C GLN A 128 -2.43 13.11 12.13
N GLU A 129 -1.60 12.51 12.99
CA GLU A 129 -0.48 13.17 13.65
C GLU A 129 0.81 12.38 13.45
N HIS A 130 1.85 13.02 12.93
CA HIS A 130 3.17 12.38 12.78
C HIS A 130 3.94 12.25 14.10
N ILE A 131 3.48 12.86 15.20
CA ILE A 131 4.13 12.79 16.52
C ILE A 131 4.13 11.35 17.04
N ASP A 132 3.04 10.63 16.79
CA ASP A 132 2.87 9.22 17.18
C ASP A 132 3.91 8.29 16.54
N LEU A 133 4.61 8.74 15.49
CA LEU A 133 5.71 8.01 14.85
C LEU A 133 7.04 8.12 15.62
N GLY A 134 7.06 8.83 16.75
CA GLY A 134 8.21 8.98 17.64
C GLY A 134 9.13 10.16 17.31
N ILE A 135 8.63 11.17 16.58
CA ILE A 135 9.39 12.40 16.32
C ILE A 135 9.10 13.41 17.44
N LYS A 136 10.15 14.07 17.94
CA LYS A 136 10.00 15.13 18.94
C LYS A 136 9.23 16.31 18.33
N TYR A 137 8.23 16.79 19.06
CA TYR A 137 7.45 17.94 18.65
C TYR A 137 8.31 19.22 18.54
N ASP A 138 8.19 19.90 17.40
CA ASP A 138 8.73 21.23 17.16
C ASP A 138 7.57 22.21 16.89
N PRO A 139 7.32 23.19 17.79
CA PRO A 139 6.28 24.21 17.61
C PRO A 139 6.42 24.99 16.29
N SER A 140 7.64 25.12 15.77
CA SER A 140 7.92 25.87 14.54
C SER A 140 7.36 25.16 13.31
N ILE A 141 7.28 23.83 13.34
CA ILE A 141 6.90 22.99 12.20
C ILE A 141 5.39 22.78 12.17
N GLY A 142 4.79 22.52 13.34
CA GLY A 142 3.37 22.21 13.50
C GLY A 142 3.05 20.73 13.26
N ILE A 143 1.78 20.36 13.46
CA ILE A 143 1.29 18.98 13.33
C ILE A 143 0.79 18.74 11.90
N TYR A 144 1.20 17.60 11.33
CA TYR A 144 0.80 17.17 9.99
C TYR A 144 0.31 15.74 10.01
N GLY A 145 -0.75 15.49 9.24
CA GLY A 145 -1.16 14.16 8.85
C GLY A 145 -0.28 13.61 7.74
N LEU A 146 -0.17 12.28 7.70
CA LEU A 146 0.71 11.57 6.78
C LEU A 146 0.01 10.33 6.25
N ASP A 147 0.13 10.11 4.94
CA ASP A 147 -0.39 8.92 4.27
C ASP A 147 0.73 7.92 4.00
N PHE A 148 0.50 6.68 4.45
CA PHE A 148 1.34 5.53 4.17
C PHE A 148 0.72 4.73 3.02
N PHE A 149 1.52 4.45 1.99
CA PHE A 149 1.14 3.53 0.93
C PHE A 149 2.22 2.48 0.73
N VAL A 150 1.89 1.23 1.06
CA VAL A 150 2.77 0.07 0.99
C VAL A 150 2.54 -0.65 -0.32
N VAL A 151 3.61 -0.79 -1.10
CA VAL A 151 3.60 -1.60 -2.32
C VAL A 151 4.24 -2.94 -2.04
N LEU A 152 3.43 -3.99 -2.10
CA LEU A 152 3.91 -5.36 -2.02
C LEU A 152 4.34 -5.86 -3.41
N GLY A 153 5.22 -6.84 -3.42
CA GLY A 153 5.69 -7.47 -4.64
C GLY A 153 6.39 -8.80 -4.36
N ARG A 154 6.48 -9.64 -5.39
CA ARG A 154 7.35 -10.82 -5.37
C ARG A 154 8.65 -10.53 -6.11
N GLN A 155 9.64 -11.38 -5.95
CA GLN A 155 10.85 -11.33 -6.75
C GLN A 155 10.49 -11.63 -8.22
N GLY A 156 11.10 -10.93 -9.19
CA GLY A 156 10.75 -11.05 -10.62
C GLY A 156 9.78 -9.98 -11.16
N PHE A 157 9.21 -9.12 -10.32
CA PHE A 157 8.39 -7.98 -10.79
C PHE A 157 9.17 -6.97 -11.65
N ASN A 158 10.51 -7.03 -11.65
CA ASN A 158 11.37 -6.15 -12.45
C ASN A 158 11.21 -6.37 -13.97
N VAL A 159 10.64 -7.49 -14.41
CA VAL A 159 10.42 -7.80 -15.84
C VAL A 159 9.59 -6.71 -16.54
N ALA A 160 8.66 -6.08 -15.83
CA ALA A 160 7.84 -4.98 -16.35
C ALA A 160 8.55 -3.62 -16.35
N HIS A 161 9.61 -3.44 -15.55
CA HIS A 161 10.28 -2.15 -15.35
C HIS A 161 11.59 -2.03 -16.12
N LYS A 162 12.25 -3.15 -16.44
CA LYS A 162 13.52 -3.15 -17.18
C LYS A 162 13.37 -2.60 -18.60
N LYS A 163 14.38 -1.87 -19.08
CA LYS A 163 14.45 -1.31 -20.44
C LYS A 163 14.63 -2.40 -21.50
N ARG A 164 15.59 -3.31 -21.29
CA ARG A 164 15.92 -4.39 -22.24
C ARG A 164 15.00 -5.59 -22.05
N LYS A 165 14.44 -6.11 -23.16
CA LYS A 165 13.54 -7.29 -23.20
C LYS A 165 12.39 -7.18 -22.19
N ARG A 166 11.72 -6.02 -22.16
CA ARG A 166 10.56 -5.76 -21.28
C ARG A 166 9.47 -6.79 -21.56
N GLY A 167 8.92 -7.38 -20.50
CA GLY A 167 7.80 -8.32 -20.58
C GLY A 167 6.68 -7.92 -19.64
N VAL A 168 5.62 -8.74 -19.60
CA VAL A 168 4.49 -8.55 -18.68
C VAL A 168 4.59 -9.57 -17.54
N VAL A 169 4.20 -9.16 -16.33
CA VAL A 169 4.06 -10.09 -15.21
C VAL A 169 2.83 -10.97 -15.44
N GLY A 170 3.06 -12.27 -15.57
CA GLY A 170 2.01 -13.26 -15.77
C GLY A 170 1.00 -13.28 -14.61
N PHE A 171 -0.25 -13.63 -14.91
CA PHE A 171 -1.35 -13.64 -13.94
C PHE A 171 -1.04 -14.40 -12.64
N PRO A 172 -0.46 -15.62 -12.66
CA PRO A 172 -0.15 -16.37 -11.43
C PRO A 172 0.89 -15.71 -10.53
N HIS A 173 1.72 -14.81 -11.10
CA HIS A 173 2.78 -14.12 -10.36
C HIS A 173 2.33 -12.80 -9.76
N ARG A 174 1.17 -12.28 -10.18
CA ARG A 174 0.58 -11.06 -9.61
C ARG A 174 0.10 -11.33 -8.18
N LEU A 175 0.04 -10.27 -7.39
CA LEU A 175 -0.55 -10.30 -6.05
C LEU A 175 -2.03 -10.00 -6.14
N THR A 176 -2.81 -10.73 -5.35
CA THR A 176 -4.22 -10.46 -5.13
C THR A 176 -4.43 -9.74 -3.80
N LYS A 177 -5.63 -9.19 -3.61
CA LYS A 177 -6.05 -8.61 -2.33
C LYS A 177 -5.93 -9.61 -1.17
N GLU A 178 -6.27 -10.87 -1.41
CA GLU A 178 -6.20 -11.94 -0.41
C GLU A 178 -4.77 -12.28 -0.01
N ASP A 179 -3.84 -12.28 -0.96
CA ASP A 179 -2.42 -12.49 -0.67
C ASP A 179 -1.86 -11.41 0.25
N ALA A 180 -2.26 -10.15 0.03
CA ALA A 180 -1.84 -9.02 0.87
C ALA A 180 -2.42 -9.09 2.28
N MET A 181 -3.70 -9.48 2.41
CA MET A 181 -4.34 -9.68 3.71
C MET A 181 -3.66 -10.81 4.50
N LYS A 182 -3.39 -11.95 3.85
CA LYS A 182 -2.68 -13.07 4.48
C LYS A 182 -1.26 -12.68 4.89
N TRP A 183 -0.55 -11.94 4.04
CA TRP A 183 0.79 -11.46 4.35
C TRP A 183 0.81 -10.51 5.55
N PHE A 184 -0.17 -9.60 5.65
CA PHE A 184 -0.29 -8.67 6.76
C PHE A 184 -0.56 -9.40 8.09
N GLN A 185 -1.48 -10.37 8.07
CA GLN A 185 -1.78 -11.24 9.22
C GLN A 185 -0.56 -12.09 9.63
N GLN A 186 0.21 -12.61 8.67
CA GLN A 186 1.36 -13.49 8.98
C GLN A 186 2.59 -12.73 9.47
N LYS A 187 2.84 -11.51 8.97
CA LYS A 187 4.06 -10.76 9.29
C LYS A 187 3.92 -9.88 10.54
N TYR A 188 2.73 -9.32 10.77
CA TYR A 188 2.49 -8.33 11.82
C TYR A 188 1.37 -8.72 12.78
N ASP A 189 0.86 -9.97 12.70
CA ASP A 189 -0.27 -10.47 13.49
C ASP A 189 -1.50 -9.54 13.44
N GLY A 190 -1.65 -8.81 12.34
CA GLY A 190 -2.58 -7.70 12.24
C GLY A 190 -4.04 -8.13 12.10
N ILE A 191 -4.92 -7.38 12.74
CA ILE A 191 -6.37 -7.63 12.75
C ILE A 191 -6.99 -6.95 11.53
N ILE A 192 -7.78 -7.72 10.75
CA ILE A 192 -8.48 -7.20 9.58
C ILE A 192 -9.97 -7.06 9.89
N LEU A 193 -10.42 -5.82 10.03
CA LEU A 193 -11.82 -5.51 10.29
C LEU A 193 -12.66 -5.62 8.99
N PRO A 194 -13.91 -6.10 9.08
CA PRO A 194 -14.83 -6.07 7.95
C PRO A 194 -15.10 -4.63 7.50
N GLY A 195 -15.41 -4.45 6.21
CA GLY A 195 -15.78 -3.16 5.65
C GLY A 195 -17.06 -2.61 6.30
N LYS A 196 -17.22 -1.28 6.30
CA LYS A 196 -18.49 -0.70 6.76
C LYS A 196 -19.57 -1.09 5.74
N LYS A 197 -20.66 -1.70 6.23
CA LYS A 197 -21.87 -1.91 5.42
C LYS A 197 -22.50 -0.57 5.08
#